data_AF-A0A2V7PR70-F1
#
_entry.id   AF-A0A2V7PR70-F1
#
_cell.length_a   1.000
_cell.length_b   1.000
_cell.length_c   1.000
_cell.angle_alpha   90.00
_cell.angle_beta   90.00
_cell.angle_gamma   90.00
#
_symmetry.space_group_name_H-M   'P 1'
#
loop_
_entity.id
_entity.type
_entity.pdbx_description
1 polymer ?
#
loop_
_entity_poly.entity_id
_entity_poly.type
_entity_poly.pdbx_seq_one_letter_code
_entity_poly.pdbx_strand_id
1 'polypeptide(L)'
;MLAERIPQLARDERRAGWAGFAWGFAEGLFFFIIPDVYVTFATLFSLRSGVTAWIASIAGSLVAVTVIFLLTAAGVAYVNFLAAVPGIPWSMLEHVRLLLGASGLPYTLLLIVGGVPLKVYAGMAFSLGMSLSAVLLWTVFARVVRIAPVFALAALARAVCARSIEQHAARWVALLASVWFVFYVVYFIRLGW
;
A
#
# COMPACT_ATOMS: atom_id res chain seq x y z
N MET A 1 -20.72 -11.64 -20.16
CA MET A 1 -20.32 -12.41 -18.95
C MET A 1 -19.21 -11.75 -18.13
N LEU A 2 -17.99 -11.47 -18.65
CA LEU A 2 -16.93 -10.81 -17.86
C LEU A 2 -17.23 -9.34 -17.52
N ALA A 3 -17.82 -8.59 -18.46
CA ALA A 3 -18.15 -7.17 -18.29
C ALA A 3 -19.16 -6.90 -17.16
N GLU A 4 -20.09 -7.84 -16.89
CA GLU A 4 -21.10 -7.71 -15.82
C GLU A 4 -20.58 -8.20 -14.47
N ARG A 5 -19.66 -9.18 -14.45
CA ARG A 5 -19.08 -9.73 -13.21
C ARG A 5 -18.13 -8.75 -12.53
N ILE A 6 -17.38 -7.95 -13.28
CA ILE A 6 -16.39 -7.01 -12.75
C ILE A 6 -17.04 -5.97 -11.80
N PRO A 7 -18.09 -5.23 -12.22
CA PRO A 7 -18.76 -4.27 -11.33
C PRO A 7 -19.42 -4.92 -10.12
N GLN A 8 -19.99 -6.11 -10.28
CA GLN A 8 -20.63 -6.85 -9.17
C GLN A 8 -19.61 -7.23 -8.09
N LEU A 9 -18.46 -7.76 -8.49
CA LEU A 9 -17.36 -8.11 -7.58
C LEU A 9 -16.81 -6.88 -6.85
N ALA A 10 -16.64 -5.77 -7.56
CA ALA A 10 -16.08 -4.54 -6.99
C ALA A 10 -17.05 -3.82 -6.02
N ARG A 11 -18.36 -4.07 -6.13
CA ARG A 11 -19.39 -3.47 -5.27
C ARG A 11 -19.62 -4.22 -3.96
N ASP A 12 -19.15 -5.46 -3.83
CA ASP A 12 -19.29 -6.25 -2.60
C ASP A 12 -18.35 -5.70 -1.51
N GLU A 13 -18.90 -4.95 -0.56
CA GLU A 13 -18.15 -4.33 0.54
C GLU A 13 -17.44 -5.35 1.43
N ARG A 14 -18.04 -6.53 1.63
CA ARG A 14 -17.43 -7.59 2.46
C ARG A 14 -16.19 -8.15 1.78
N ARG A 15 -16.27 -8.43 0.48
CA ARG A 15 -15.10 -8.84 -0.32
C ARG A 15 -14.06 -7.73 -0.35
N ALA A 16 -14.49 -6.48 -0.50
CA ALA A 16 -13.59 -5.33 -0.49
C ALA A 16 -12.83 -5.17 0.83
N GLY A 17 -13.50 -5.38 1.97
CA GLY A 17 -12.87 -5.41 3.27
C GLY A 17 -11.84 -6.52 3.40
N TRP A 18 -12.18 -7.76 3.04
CA TRP A 18 -11.23 -8.87 3.11
C TRP A 18 -10.04 -8.71 2.18
N ALA A 19 -10.27 -8.30 0.94
CA ALA A 19 -9.21 -8.02 -0.01
C ALA A 19 -8.31 -6.89 0.47
N GLY A 20 -8.88 -5.77 0.94
CA GLY A 20 -8.14 -4.66 1.54
C GLY A 20 -7.27 -5.11 2.71
N PHE A 21 -7.85 -5.82 3.68
CA PHE A 21 -7.13 -6.36 4.84
C PHE A 21 -5.98 -7.28 4.44
N ALA A 22 -6.27 -8.31 3.64
CA ALA A 22 -5.26 -9.28 3.23
C ALA A 22 -4.12 -8.62 2.45
N TRP A 23 -4.43 -7.63 1.61
CA TRP A 23 -3.43 -6.89 0.83
C TRP A 23 -2.58 -5.98 1.71
N GLY A 24 -3.21 -5.22 2.61
CA GLY A 24 -2.51 -4.35 3.55
C GLY A 24 -1.60 -5.14 4.50
N PHE A 25 -2.06 -6.32 4.94
CA PHE A 25 -1.26 -7.25 5.74
C PHE A 25 -0.09 -7.83 4.95
N ALA A 26 -0.35 -8.38 3.75
CA ALA A 26 0.68 -8.98 2.92
C ALA A 26 1.75 -7.96 2.49
N GLU A 27 1.34 -6.77 2.04
CA GLU A 27 2.28 -5.73 1.66
C GLU A 27 3.02 -5.17 2.87
N GLY A 28 2.33 -4.98 4.00
CA GLY A 28 2.97 -4.60 5.26
C GLY A 28 4.06 -5.57 5.69
N LEU A 29 3.95 -6.87 5.37
CA LEU A 29 4.92 -7.90 5.77
C LEU A 29 6.02 -8.20 4.73
N PHE A 30 5.68 -8.42 3.46
CA PHE A 30 6.67 -8.86 2.46
C PHE A 30 6.26 -8.57 1.02
N PHE A 31 4.97 -8.57 0.68
CA PHE A 31 4.50 -8.47 -0.70
C PHE A 31 4.82 -7.12 -1.35
N PHE A 32 5.34 -7.09 -2.58
CA PHE A 32 5.82 -5.85 -3.21
C PHE A 32 4.71 -5.04 -3.90
N ILE A 33 3.52 -5.63 -4.09
CA ILE A 33 2.39 -4.92 -4.71
C ILE A 33 1.56 -4.20 -3.65
N ILE A 34 1.32 -2.91 -3.86
CA ILE A 34 0.68 -2.01 -2.91
C ILE A 34 -0.84 -2.14 -2.92
N PRO A 35 -1.50 -1.96 -1.75
CA PRO A 35 -2.95 -2.08 -1.65
C PRO A 35 -3.70 -1.04 -2.49
N ASP A 36 -3.05 0.06 -2.85
CA ASP A 36 -3.57 1.12 -3.72
C ASP A 36 -4.13 0.59 -5.04
N VAL A 37 -3.56 -0.50 -5.58
CA VAL A 37 -4.05 -1.16 -6.80
C VAL A 37 -5.50 -1.62 -6.63
N TYR A 38 -5.78 -2.33 -5.52
CA TYR A 38 -7.11 -2.82 -5.24
C TYR A 38 -8.05 -1.70 -4.79
N VAL A 39 -7.57 -0.76 -3.97
CA VAL A 39 -8.37 0.38 -3.49
C VAL A 39 -8.85 1.22 -4.68
N THR A 40 -7.98 1.56 -5.63
CA THR A 40 -8.37 2.32 -6.83
C THR A 40 -9.37 1.55 -7.70
N PHE A 41 -9.18 0.23 -7.85
CA PHE A 41 -10.14 -0.62 -8.54
C PHE A 41 -11.53 -0.60 -7.87
N ALA A 42 -11.60 -0.85 -6.56
CA ALA A 42 -12.85 -0.85 -5.82
C ALA A 42 -13.54 0.52 -5.90
N THR A 43 -12.80 1.61 -5.68
CA THR A 43 -13.31 2.99 -5.73
C THR A 43 -13.91 3.33 -7.11
N LEU A 44 -13.30 2.87 -8.19
CA LEU A 44 -13.75 3.15 -9.56
C LEU A 44 -15.20 2.65 -9.79
N PHE A 45 -15.55 1.50 -9.20
CA PHE A 45 -16.87 0.87 -9.35
C PHE A 45 -17.82 1.10 -8.17
N SER A 46 -17.31 1.48 -7.00
CA SER A 46 -18.07 1.75 -5.78
C SER A 46 -17.25 2.54 -4.77
N LEU A 47 -17.67 3.77 -4.47
CA LEU A 47 -16.99 4.61 -3.48
C LEU A 47 -16.99 3.94 -2.09
N ARG A 48 -18.11 3.33 -1.70
CA ARG A 48 -18.23 2.63 -0.41
C ARG A 48 -17.25 1.48 -0.30
N SER A 49 -17.21 0.61 -1.32
CA SER A 49 -16.29 -0.54 -1.35
C SER A 49 -14.83 -0.08 -1.36
N GLY A 50 -14.53 1.03 -2.06
CA GLY A 50 -13.21 1.68 -2.02
C GLY A 50 -12.80 2.13 -0.61
N VAL A 51 -13.69 2.83 0.11
CA VAL A 51 -13.46 3.25 1.50
C VAL A 51 -13.28 2.03 2.41
N THR A 52 -14.14 1.01 2.28
CA THR A 52 -14.04 -0.22 3.06
C THR A 52 -12.71 -0.93 2.82
N ALA A 53 -12.26 -1.04 1.57
CA ALA A 53 -10.96 -1.61 1.23
C ALA A 53 -9.79 -0.81 1.82
N TRP A 54 -9.87 0.52 1.79
CA TRP A 54 -8.84 1.40 2.32
C TRP A 54 -8.71 1.26 3.85
N ILE A 55 -9.82 1.37 4.58
CA ILE A 55 -9.83 1.21 6.05
C ILE A 55 -9.34 -0.19 6.43
N ALA A 56 -9.81 -1.22 5.74
CA ALA A 56 -9.38 -2.60 6.01
C ALA A 56 -7.89 -2.80 5.72
N SER A 57 -7.34 -2.17 4.68
CA SER A 57 -5.91 -2.17 4.38
C SER A 57 -5.06 -1.53 5.48
N ILE A 58 -5.54 -0.43 6.07
CA ILE A 58 -4.89 0.16 7.24
C ILE A 58 -4.88 -0.85 8.39
N ALA A 59 -6.01 -1.49 8.70
CA ALA A 59 -6.08 -2.50 9.75
C ALA A 59 -5.12 -3.68 9.50
N GLY A 60 -5.08 -4.22 8.27
CA GLY A 60 -4.13 -5.28 7.90
C GLY A 60 -2.68 -4.84 8.06
N SER A 61 -2.36 -3.58 7.72
CA SER A 61 -1.02 -3.02 7.88
C SER A 61 -0.60 -2.88 9.34
N LEU A 62 -1.53 -2.53 10.25
CA LEU A 62 -1.26 -2.45 11.68
C LEU A 62 -0.95 -3.83 12.25
N VAL A 63 -1.69 -4.86 11.82
CA VAL A 63 -1.39 -6.26 12.19
C VAL A 63 -0.01 -6.66 11.66
N ALA A 64 0.31 -6.34 10.41
CA ALA A 64 1.63 -6.61 9.82
C ALA A 64 2.77 -5.97 10.63
N VAL A 65 2.65 -4.68 10.94
CA VAL A 65 3.64 -3.93 11.75
C VAL A 65 3.78 -4.52 13.14
N THR A 66 2.69 -4.97 13.75
CA THR A 66 2.72 -5.66 15.04
C THR A 66 3.49 -6.99 14.94
N VAL A 67 3.29 -7.76 13.88
CA VAL A 67 4.07 -8.98 13.62
C VAL A 67 5.56 -8.66 13.43
N ILE A 68 5.91 -7.60 12.70
CA ILE A 68 7.32 -7.17 12.53
C ILE A 68 7.94 -6.81 13.89
N PHE A 69 7.19 -6.11 14.75
CA PHE A 69 7.64 -5.79 16.10
C PHE A 69 7.95 -7.06 16.90
N LEU A 70 7.03 -8.03 16.89
CA LEU A 70 7.22 -9.30 17.60
C LEU A 70 8.41 -10.11 17.05
N LEU A 71 8.58 -10.16 15.74
CA LEU A 71 9.72 -10.82 15.10
C LEU A 71 11.05 -10.16 15.52
N THR A 72 11.11 -8.83 15.45
CA THR A 72 12.29 -8.07 15.86
C THR A 72 12.60 -8.26 17.35
N ALA A 73 11.57 -8.23 18.20
CA ALA A 73 11.70 -8.47 19.64
C ALA A 73 12.17 -9.89 19.98
N ALA A 74 11.84 -10.87 19.14
CA ALA A 74 12.33 -12.25 19.25
C ALA A 74 13.77 -12.43 18.69
N GLY A 75 14.43 -11.36 18.25
CA GLY A 75 15.80 -11.40 17.71
C GLY A 75 15.88 -11.79 16.24
N VAL A 76 14.76 -11.85 15.52
CA VAL A 76 14.77 -12.13 14.07
C VAL A 76 15.35 -10.92 13.34
N ALA A 77 16.36 -11.15 12.50
CA ALA A 77 16.95 -10.13 11.63
C ALA A 77 16.05 -9.80 10.43
N TYR A 78 14.86 -9.24 10.70
CA TYR A 78 13.83 -8.96 9.70
C TYR A 78 14.32 -8.04 8.57
N VAL A 79 15.21 -7.09 8.88
CA VAL A 79 15.88 -6.23 7.89
C VAL A 79 16.64 -7.04 6.83
N ASN A 80 17.33 -8.11 7.23
CA ASN A 80 18.08 -8.95 6.29
C ASN A 80 17.13 -9.70 5.35
N PHE A 81 15.96 -10.11 5.87
CA PHE A 81 14.91 -10.68 5.03
C PHE A 81 14.39 -9.66 4.01
N LEU A 82 14.22 -8.39 4.39
CA LEU A 82 13.77 -7.35 3.47
C LEU A 82 14.72 -7.14 2.28
N ALA A 83 16.03 -7.32 2.45
CA ALA A 83 16.99 -7.20 1.36
C ALA A 83 16.80 -8.27 0.26
N ALA A 84 16.09 -9.36 0.55
CA ALA A 84 15.73 -10.39 -0.44
C ALA A 84 14.39 -10.10 -1.14
N VAL A 85 13.63 -9.10 -0.68
CA VAL A 85 12.34 -8.74 -1.28
C VAL A 85 12.57 -7.89 -2.54
N PRO A 86 11.92 -8.21 -3.67
CA PRO A 86 12.02 -7.41 -4.88
C PRO A 86 11.69 -5.94 -4.65
N GLY A 87 12.50 -5.04 -5.20
CA GLY A 87 12.32 -3.59 -5.06
C GLY A 87 12.78 -3.02 -3.72
N ILE A 88 13.61 -3.76 -2.96
CA ILE A 88 14.23 -3.25 -1.72
C ILE A 88 15.75 -3.44 -1.80
N PRO A 89 16.49 -2.51 -2.45
CA PRO A 89 17.94 -2.56 -2.46
C PRO A 89 18.53 -2.17 -1.09
N TRP A 90 19.73 -2.66 -0.79
CA TRP A 90 20.46 -2.32 0.45
C TRP A 90 20.65 -0.81 0.66
N SER A 91 20.82 -0.05 -0.43
CA SER A 91 20.92 1.42 -0.38
C SER A 91 19.66 2.08 0.20
N MET A 92 18.47 1.51 -0.04
CA MET A 92 17.22 1.99 0.53
C MET A 92 17.16 1.72 2.03
N LEU A 93 17.57 0.52 2.46
CA LEU A 93 17.62 0.15 3.87
C LEU A 93 18.56 1.09 4.64
N GLU A 94 19.75 1.35 4.10
CA GLU A 94 20.75 2.23 4.71
C GLU A 94 20.28 3.70 4.74
N HIS A 95 19.67 4.18 3.66
CA HIS A 95 19.09 5.52 3.62
C HIS A 95 18.03 5.71 4.71
N VAL A 96 17.14 4.73 4.88
CA VAL A 96 16.09 4.78 5.91
C VAL A 96 16.69 4.68 7.30
N ARG A 97 17.70 3.85 7.52
CA ARG A 97 18.42 3.76 8.80
C ARG A 97 19.00 5.12 9.21
N LEU A 98 19.68 5.80 8.29
CA LEU A 98 20.26 7.13 8.52
C LEU A 98 19.17 8.19 8.78
N LEU A 99 18.10 8.18 7.99
CA LEU A 99 16.97 9.11 8.15
C LEU A 99 16.30 8.95 9.52
N LEU A 100 16.00 7.72 9.92
CA LEU A 100 15.35 7.43 11.21
C LEU A 100 16.27 7.75 12.38
N GLY A 101 17.58 7.50 12.26
CA GLY A 101 18.56 7.86 13.27
C GLY A 101 18.71 9.37 13.47
N ALA A 102 18.57 10.17 12.40
CA ALA A 102 18.72 11.61 12.46
C ALA A 102 17.42 12.34 12.87
N SER A 103 16.28 11.91 12.34
CA SER A 103 15.02 12.69 12.39
C SER A 103 13.82 11.90 12.91
N GLY A 104 13.99 10.61 13.23
CA GLY A 104 12.88 9.73 13.60
C GLY A 104 11.93 9.44 12.44
N LEU A 105 10.70 9.01 12.77
CA LEU A 105 9.69 8.66 11.79
C LEU A 105 9.22 9.91 10.99
N PRO A 106 9.24 9.87 9.65
CA PRO A 106 8.95 11.05 8.83
C PRO A 106 7.44 11.33 8.75
N TYR A 107 6.98 12.39 9.40
CA TYR A 107 5.60 12.91 9.27
C TYR A 107 5.51 13.96 8.16
N THR A 108 5.59 13.52 6.91
CA THR A 108 5.62 14.42 5.74
C THR A 108 4.78 13.89 4.58
N LEU A 109 4.26 14.82 3.76
CA LEU A 109 3.59 14.50 2.50
C LEU A 109 4.54 13.94 1.44
N LEU A 110 5.87 14.11 1.62
CA LEU A 110 6.88 13.56 0.71
C LEU A 110 6.88 12.02 0.68
N LEU A 111 6.19 11.36 1.62
CA LEU A 111 5.93 9.91 1.58
C LEU A 111 5.20 9.46 0.31
N ILE A 112 4.49 10.35 -0.37
CA ILE A 112 3.85 10.06 -1.66
C ILE A 112 4.90 9.76 -2.74
N VAL A 113 6.03 10.47 -2.70
CA VAL A 113 7.06 10.44 -3.76
C VAL A 113 8.26 9.58 -3.36
N GLY A 114 8.50 9.38 -2.06
CA GLY A 114 9.69 8.71 -1.54
C GLY A 114 9.84 7.25 -1.95
N GLY A 115 8.76 6.57 -2.36
CA GLY A 115 8.81 5.20 -2.89
C GLY A 115 9.20 4.10 -1.89
N VAL A 116 9.61 4.47 -0.68
CA VAL A 116 9.99 3.53 0.39
C VAL A 116 8.75 2.79 0.91
N PRO A 117 8.75 1.44 0.92
CA PRO A 117 7.64 0.65 1.45
C PRO A 117 7.50 0.75 2.97
N LEU A 118 6.27 0.57 3.49
CA LEU A 118 5.96 0.60 4.93
C LEU A 118 6.88 -0.33 5.74
N LYS A 119 7.06 -1.56 5.23
CA LYS A 119 7.83 -2.61 5.89
C LYS A 119 9.29 -2.24 6.15
N VAL A 120 9.88 -1.40 5.29
CA VAL A 120 11.26 -0.90 5.44
C VAL A 120 11.34 0.05 6.63
N TYR A 121 10.42 1.02 6.70
CA TYR A 121 10.35 1.93 7.84
C TYR A 121 10.05 1.20 9.14
N ALA A 122 9.08 0.29 9.16
CA ALA A 122 8.72 -0.46 10.36
C ALA A 122 9.88 -1.35 10.84
N GLY A 123 10.47 -2.15 9.95
CA GLY A 123 11.61 -3.01 10.26
C GLY A 123 12.81 -2.23 10.79
N MET A 124 13.14 -1.11 10.15
CA MET A 124 14.23 -0.24 10.61
C MET A 124 13.92 0.43 11.95
N ALA A 125 12.73 1.00 12.10
CA ALA A 125 12.33 1.66 13.34
C ALA A 125 12.43 0.72 14.55
N PHE A 126 11.95 -0.52 14.42
CA PHE A 126 12.06 -1.50 15.49
C PHE A 126 13.49 -1.98 15.73
N SER A 127 14.30 -2.12 14.68
CA SER A 127 15.74 -2.44 14.85
C SER A 127 16.51 -1.33 15.59
N LEU A 128 16.02 -0.09 15.52
CA LEU A 128 16.54 1.08 16.25
C LEU A 128 15.88 1.27 17.63
N GLY A 129 15.04 0.35 18.07
CA GLY A 129 14.42 0.39 19.40
C GLY A 129 13.23 1.36 19.53
N MET A 130 12.63 1.82 18.43
CA MET A 130 11.43 2.65 18.50
C MET A 130 10.23 1.87 19.06
N SER A 131 9.34 2.55 19.78
CA SER A 131 8.19 1.91 20.41
C SER A 131 7.12 1.48 19.39
N LEU A 132 6.41 0.39 19.72
CA LEU A 132 5.29 -0.10 18.92
C LEU A 132 4.23 1.00 18.69
N SER A 133 3.87 1.76 19.73
CA SER A 133 2.85 2.80 19.63
C SER A 133 3.23 3.91 18.64
N ALA A 134 4.49 4.35 18.62
CA ALA A 134 4.97 5.36 17.69
C ALA A 134 4.88 4.88 16.23
N VAL A 135 5.27 3.63 15.97
CA VAL A 135 5.24 3.05 14.63
C VAL A 135 3.81 2.75 14.18
N LEU A 136 2.91 2.32 15.07
CA LEU A 136 1.48 2.13 14.73
C LEU A 136 0.80 3.46 14.36
N LEU A 137 1.03 4.52 15.14
CA LEU A 137 0.49 5.84 14.83
C LEU A 137 1.01 6.36 13.48
N TRP A 138 2.31 6.23 13.27
CA TRP A 138 2.93 6.60 12.00
C TRP A 138 2.43 5.75 10.83
N THR A 139 2.14 4.47 11.05
CA THR A 139 1.57 3.58 10.02
C THR A 139 0.22 4.10 9.54
N VAL A 140 -0.66 4.53 10.46
CA VAL A 140 -1.95 5.14 10.08
C VAL A 140 -1.71 6.39 9.25
N PHE A 141 -0.84 7.29 9.71
CA PHE A 141 -0.49 8.52 8.99
C PHE A 141 0.05 8.23 7.58
N ALA A 142 1.05 7.36 7.47
CA ALA A 142 1.71 7.00 6.22
C ALA A 142 0.72 6.37 5.22
N ARG A 143 -0.19 5.51 5.69
CA ARG A 143 -1.22 4.92 4.84
C ARG A 143 -2.26 5.92 4.36
N VAL A 144 -2.64 6.88 5.20
CA VAL A 144 -3.55 7.95 4.79
C VAL A 144 -2.89 8.81 3.72
N VAL A 145 -1.68 9.30 3.98
CA VAL A 145 -0.94 10.16 3.04
C VAL A 145 -0.69 9.47 1.70
N ARG A 146 -0.37 8.17 1.71
CA ARG A 146 -0.03 7.43 0.49
C ARG A 146 -1.26 7.08 -0.35
N ILE A 147 -2.35 6.62 0.27
CA ILE A 147 -3.52 6.09 -0.43
C ILE A 147 -4.53 7.20 -0.79
N ALA A 148 -4.61 8.28 0.01
CA ALA A 148 -5.59 9.34 -0.21
C ALA A 148 -5.53 9.97 -1.62
N PRO A 149 -4.35 10.28 -2.21
CA PRO A 149 -4.28 10.90 -3.54
C PRO A 149 -4.85 10.00 -4.63
N VAL A 150 -4.45 8.73 -4.67
CA VAL A 150 -4.90 7.77 -5.69
C VAL A 150 -6.37 7.39 -5.49
N PHE A 151 -6.84 7.32 -4.24
CA PHE A 151 -8.25 7.17 -3.92
C PHE A 151 -9.07 8.36 -4.45
N ALA A 152 -8.62 9.60 -4.21
CA ALA A 152 -9.29 10.81 -4.65
C ALA A 152 -9.36 10.89 -6.19
N LEU A 153 -8.28 10.53 -6.89
CA LEU A 153 -8.25 10.45 -8.35
C LEU A 153 -9.24 9.40 -8.89
N ALA A 154 -9.31 8.22 -8.28
CA ALA A 154 -10.26 7.18 -8.66
C ALA A 154 -11.72 7.61 -8.38
N ALA A 155 -11.97 8.28 -7.26
CA ALA A 155 -13.28 8.81 -6.91
C ALA A 155 -13.72 9.92 -7.89
N LEU A 156 -12.81 10.80 -8.28
CA LEU A 156 -13.05 11.84 -9.29
C LEU A 156 -13.33 11.21 -10.67
N ALA A 157 -12.53 10.23 -11.09
CA ALA A 157 -12.75 9.50 -12.33
C ALA A 157 -14.13 8.83 -12.33
N ARG A 158 -14.55 8.23 -11.22
CA ARG A 158 -15.91 7.71 -11.07
C ARG A 158 -16.96 8.80 -11.19
N ALA A 159 -16.80 9.94 -10.54
CA ALA A 159 -17.78 11.03 -10.57
C ALA A 159 -17.98 11.60 -11.99
N VAL A 160 -16.89 11.77 -12.75
CA VAL A 160 -16.92 12.35 -14.10
C VAL A 160 -17.30 11.32 -15.16
N CYS A 161 -16.82 10.09 -15.04
CA CYS A 161 -16.92 9.06 -16.08
C CYS A 161 -17.84 7.89 -15.73
N ALA A 162 -18.73 8.02 -14.73
CA ALA A 162 -19.57 6.94 -14.21
C ALA A 162 -20.25 6.10 -15.31
N ARG A 163 -20.91 6.77 -16.26
CA ARG A 163 -21.61 6.09 -17.38
C ARG A 163 -20.65 5.28 -18.25
N SER A 164 -19.49 5.84 -18.57
CA SER A 164 -18.46 5.17 -19.37
C SER A 164 -17.85 3.99 -18.63
N ILE A 165 -17.60 4.13 -17.32
CA ILE A 165 -17.07 3.06 -16.45
C ILE A 165 -18.03 1.87 -16.41
N GLU A 166 -19.33 2.13 -16.31
CA GLU A 166 -20.33 1.06 -16.28
C GLU A 166 -20.50 0.37 -17.63
N GLN A 167 -20.53 1.14 -18.74
CA GLN A 167 -20.68 0.59 -20.08
C GLN A 167 -19.43 -0.15 -20.59
N HIS A 168 -18.24 0.32 -20.18
CA HIS A 168 -16.95 -0.18 -20.68
C HIS A 168 -16.04 -0.66 -19.55
N ALA A 169 -16.61 -1.38 -18.57
CA ALA A 169 -15.89 -1.83 -17.38
C ALA A 169 -14.54 -2.51 -17.68
N ALA A 170 -14.49 -3.39 -18.68
CA ALA A 170 -13.25 -4.07 -19.06
C ALA A 170 -12.16 -3.12 -19.57
N ARG A 171 -12.53 -2.06 -20.33
CA ARG A 171 -11.56 -1.06 -20.82
C ARG A 171 -11.01 -0.21 -19.67
N TRP A 172 -11.86 0.17 -18.73
CA TRP A 172 -11.45 0.91 -17.55
C TRP A 172 -10.55 0.09 -16.62
N VAL A 173 -10.84 -1.21 -16.45
CA VAL A 173 -9.93 -2.13 -15.74
C VAL A 173 -8.60 -2.26 -16.48
N ALA A 174 -8.62 -2.42 -17.82
CA ALA A 174 -7.38 -2.50 -18.60
C ALA A 174 -6.55 -1.22 -18.51
N LEU A 175 -7.20 -0.04 -18.53
CA LEU A 175 -6.55 1.25 -18.33
C LEU A 175 -5.92 1.33 -16.94
N LEU A 176 -6.68 1.00 -15.89
CA LEU A 176 -6.18 1.02 -14.52
C LEU A 176 -4.99 0.04 -14.34
N ALA A 177 -5.10 -1.16 -14.90
CA ALA A 177 -4.02 -2.14 -14.90
C ALA A 177 -2.78 -1.62 -15.64
N SER A 178 -2.97 -0.91 -16.76
CA SER A 178 -1.87 -0.30 -17.52
C SER A 178 -1.17 0.81 -16.73
N VAL A 179 -1.93 1.66 -16.03
CA VAL A 179 -1.37 2.71 -15.17
C VAL A 179 -0.49 2.10 -14.07
N TRP A 180 -0.99 1.08 -13.38
CA TRP A 180 -0.23 0.40 -12.33
C TRP A 180 0.96 -0.37 -12.89
N PHE A 181 0.82 -1.00 -14.05
CA PHE A 181 1.92 -1.67 -14.73
C PHE A 181 3.06 -0.70 -15.03
N VAL A 182 2.76 0.46 -15.63
CA VAL A 182 3.75 1.51 -15.91
C VAL A 182 4.39 2.02 -14.62
N PHE A 183 3.59 2.26 -13.57
CA PHE A 183 4.12 2.64 -12.26
C PHE A 183 5.15 1.63 -11.75
N TYR A 184 4.84 0.34 -11.80
CA TYR A 184 5.76 -0.71 -11.34
C TYR A 184 7.00 -0.84 -12.20
N VAL A 185 6.86 -0.77 -13.52
CA VAL A 185 8.02 -0.76 -14.44
C VAL A 185 8.96 0.39 -14.10
N VAL A 186 8.44 1.61 -13.95
CA VAL A 186 9.25 2.77 -13.58
C VAL A 186 9.86 2.63 -12.18
N TYR A 187 9.10 2.08 -11.23
CA TYR A 187 9.57 1.83 -9.86
C TYR A 187 10.77 0.88 -9.84
N PHE A 188 10.67 -0.28 -10.51
CA PHE A 188 11.76 -1.25 -10.57
C PHE A 188 12.99 -0.69 -11.31
N ILE A 189 12.79 -0.01 -12.45
CA ILE A 189 13.89 0.64 -13.19
C ILE A 189 14.64 1.63 -12.30
N ARG A 190 13.93 2.49 -11.56
CA ARG A 190 14.55 3.48 -10.66
C ARG A 190 15.33 2.84 -9.51
N LEU A 191 14.96 1.62 -9.12
CA LEU A 191 15.62 0.88 -8.06
C LEU A 191 16.73 -0.05 -8.56
N GLY A 192 16.99 -0.08 -9.87
CA GLY A 192 18.03 -0.90 -10.47
C GLY A 192 17.70 -2.39 -10.54
N TRP A 193 16.41 -2.72 -10.65
CA TRP A 193 15.88 -4.08 -10.82
C TRP A 193 15.41 -4.34 -12.24
#